data_AF-A0A660ZCE8-F1
#
_entry.id   AF-A0A660ZCE8-F1
#
_cell.length_a   1.000
_cell.length_b   1.000
_cell.length_c   1.000
_cell.angle_alpha   90.00
_cell.angle_beta   90.00
_cell.angle_gamma   90.00
#
_symmetry.space_group_name_H-M   'P 1'
#
loop_
_entity.id
_entity.type
_entity.pdbx_description
1 polymer ?
#
loop_
_entity_poly.entity_id
_entity_poly.type
_entity_poly.pdbx_seq_one_letter_code
_entity_poly.pdbx_strand_id
1 'polypeptide(L)'
;MNERIKSLREQSLNTEASISLERAKLLTEFYKSGEPNKNSVPVTRAKAFYYLLANKELCINDGELIVGERGPAPKATPTYPELCTHSLDDFEILNSREKVPFKVDEESKQFQKEKIIPFWDGTSIRNKILNEMSSDWKDAYEAGVFTEFMEQRAPGHTVMDDKIYKMGMNDFRKKIEDEINNLDFFKDPEALNKREELKAMAIATDALINFSNRYSKKLYNLASAENDKTRKDELETLAGICERVPANAPKTLWEAL
;
A
#
# COMPACT_ATOMS: atom_id res chain seq x y z
N MET A 1 6.27 3.95 31.15
CA MET A 1 5.67 3.04 30.14
C MET A 1 4.56 2.27 30.81
N ASN A 2 3.30 2.44 30.37
CA ASN A 2 2.15 1.73 30.96
C ASN A 2 2.02 0.30 30.38
N GLU A 3 1.12 -0.51 30.93
CA GLU A 3 0.93 -1.91 30.52
C GLU A 3 0.53 -2.07 29.05
N ARG A 4 -0.33 -1.19 28.53
CA ARG A 4 -0.69 -1.17 27.10
C ARG A 4 0.53 -1.03 26.20
N ILE A 5 1.40 -0.06 26.48
CA ILE A 5 2.62 0.18 25.69
C ILE A 5 3.58 -1.01 25.80
N LYS A 6 3.69 -1.63 26.99
CA LYS A 6 4.50 -2.85 27.16
C LYS A 6 3.99 -3.98 26.26
N SER A 7 2.68 -4.26 26.31
CA SER A 7 2.04 -5.31 25.51
C SER A 7 2.20 -5.09 24.01
N LEU A 8 1.89 -3.89 23.50
CA LEU A 8 2.05 -3.54 22.08
C LEU A 8 3.51 -3.64 21.63
N ARG A 9 4.45 -3.20 22.49
CA ARG A 9 5.88 -3.32 22.21
C ARG A 9 6.34 -4.77 22.17
N GLU A 10 5.89 -5.59 23.12
CA GLU A 10 6.22 -7.02 23.17
C GLU A 10 5.66 -7.76 21.95
N GLN A 11 4.41 -7.49 21.56
CA GLN A 11 3.83 -8.00 20.31
C GLN A 11 4.71 -7.61 19.12
N SER A 12 4.99 -6.31 18.96
CA SER A 12 5.80 -5.80 17.85
C SER A 12 7.19 -6.45 17.79
N LEU A 13 7.87 -6.62 18.92
CA LEU A 13 9.20 -7.23 18.95
C LEU A 13 9.17 -8.73 18.67
N ASN A 14 8.22 -9.45 19.28
CA ASN A 14 8.19 -10.91 19.26
C ASN A 14 7.51 -11.49 18.02
N THR A 15 6.69 -10.72 17.29
CA THR A 15 6.10 -11.22 16.04
C THR A 15 7.20 -11.56 15.03
N GLU A 16 7.12 -12.75 14.45
CA GLU A 16 8.02 -13.19 13.39
C GLU A 16 7.63 -12.54 12.06
N ALA A 17 8.61 -12.05 11.31
CA ALA A 17 8.34 -11.47 10.00
C ALA A 17 8.00 -12.57 8.99
N SER A 18 6.94 -12.35 8.20
CA SER A 18 6.45 -13.31 7.21
C SER A 18 6.13 -12.61 5.90
N ILE A 19 5.99 -13.39 4.82
CA ILE A 19 5.50 -12.90 3.53
C ILE A 19 3.97 -13.03 3.48
N SER A 20 3.30 -12.02 2.94
CA SER A 20 1.88 -12.07 2.61
C SER A 20 1.67 -11.85 1.11
N LEU A 21 1.00 -12.81 0.46
CA LEU A 21 0.64 -12.71 -0.96
C LEU A 21 -0.74 -12.08 -1.20
N GLU A 22 -1.41 -11.58 -0.16
CA GLU A 22 -2.71 -10.90 -0.28
C GLU A 22 -2.67 -9.81 -1.35
N ARG A 23 -1.69 -8.90 -1.25
CA ARG A 23 -1.54 -7.79 -2.20
C ARG A 23 -1.30 -8.29 -3.62
N ALA A 24 -0.37 -9.24 -3.78
CA ALA A 24 -0.05 -9.81 -5.08
C ALA A 24 -1.27 -10.47 -5.72
N LYS A 25 -2.08 -11.19 -4.92
CA LYS A 25 -3.35 -11.76 -5.35
C LYS A 25 -4.32 -10.69 -5.84
N LEU A 26 -4.61 -9.68 -5.03
CA LEU A 26 -5.56 -8.62 -5.35
C LEU A 26 -5.14 -7.81 -6.59
N LEU A 27 -3.84 -7.48 -6.71
CA LEU A 27 -3.36 -6.81 -7.91
C LEU A 27 -3.43 -7.71 -9.14
N THR A 28 -3.06 -8.99 -9.02
CA THR A 28 -3.18 -9.92 -10.15
C THR A 28 -4.63 -10.03 -10.63
N GLU A 29 -5.59 -10.09 -9.71
CA GLU A 29 -7.02 -10.09 -10.04
C GLU A 29 -7.43 -8.81 -10.77
N PHE A 30 -7.06 -7.64 -10.23
CA PHE A 30 -7.36 -6.35 -10.86
C PHE A 30 -6.79 -6.27 -12.28
N TYR A 31 -5.51 -6.64 -12.49
CA TYR A 31 -4.90 -6.54 -13.80
C TYR A 31 -5.46 -7.58 -14.80
N LYS A 32 -5.95 -8.72 -14.33
CA LYS A 32 -6.64 -9.72 -15.17
C LYS A 32 -8.08 -9.32 -15.55
N SER A 33 -8.70 -8.39 -14.85
CA SER A 33 -10.09 -7.96 -15.09
C SER A 33 -10.32 -7.26 -16.45
N GLY A 34 -9.25 -6.88 -17.14
CA GLY A 34 -9.32 -6.07 -18.37
C GLY A 34 -9.53 -4.57 -18.12
N GLU A 35 -9.69 -4.13 -16.87
CA GLU A 35 -9.69 -2.70 -16.53
C GLU A 35 -8.44 -1.94 -17.02
N PRO A 36 -7.21 -2.48 -16.92
CA PRO A 36 -6.03 -1.78 -17.44
C PRO A 36 -6.12 -1.39 -18.92
N ASN A 37 -6.80 -2.19 -19.74
CA ASN A 37 -6.88 -1.97 -21.18
C ASN A 37 -7.81 -0.80 -21.56
N LYS A 38 -8.58 -0.28 -20.60
CA LYS A 38 -9.57 0.79 -20.82
C LYS A 38 -9.11 2.15 -20.31
N ASN A 39 -7.96 2.22 -19.64
CA ASN A 39 -7.54 3.40 -18.89
C ASN A 39 -6.07 3.73 -19.20
N SER A 40 -5.70 4.99 -19.02
CA SER A 40 -4.30 5.42 -19.03
C SER A 40 -3.51 4.73 -17.90
N VAL A 41 -2.18 4.73 -18.01
CA VAL A 41 -1.30 4.11 -16.99
C VAL A 41 -1.54 4.71 -15.59
N PRO A 42 -1.58 6.05 -15.40
CA PRO A 42 -1.85 6.65 -14.09
C PRO A 42 -3.21 6.21 -13.51
N VAL A 43 -4.27 6.28 -14.31
CA VAL A 43 -5.63 5.89 -13.88
C VAL A 43 -5.70 4.40 -13.55
N THR A 44 -5.01 3.55 -14.31
CA THR A 44 -4.89 2.12 -14.02
C THR A 44 -4.22 1.87 -12.67
N ARG A 45 -3.11 2.57 -12.38
CA ARG A 45 -2.43 2.45 -11.07
C ARG A 45 -3.33 2.92 -9.93
N ALA A 46 -4.02 4.05 -10.09
CA ALA A 46 -4.92 4.56 -9.06
C ALA A 46 -6.13 3.63 -8.82
N LYS A 47 -6.73 3.07 -9.87
CA LYS A 47 -7.81 2.08 -9.75
C LYS A 47 -7.32 0.78 -9.09
N ALA A 48 -6.11 0.32 -9.43
CA ALA A 48 -5.50 -0.83 -8.77
C ALA A 48 -5.28 -0.58 -7.27
N PHE A 49 -4.83 0.62 -6.91
CA PHE A 49 -4.68 1.06 -5.52
C PHE A 49 -6.03 1.13 -4.78
N TYR A 50 -7.06 1.70 -5.41
CA TYR A 50 -8.42 1.68 -4.88
C TYR A 50 -8.90 0.26 -4.65
N TYR A 51 -8.78 -0.62 -5.65
CA TYR A 51 -9.19 -2.02 -5.55
C TYR A 51 -8.46 -2.75 -4.42
N LEU A 52 -7.15 -2.53 -4.28
CA LEU A 52 -6.37 -3.08 -3.16
C LEU A 52 -6.91 -2.63 -1.81
N LEU A 53 -7.08 -1.32 -1.60
CA LEU A 53 -7.53 -0.76 -0.33
C LEU A 53 -9.00 -1.05 -0.02
N ALA A 54 -9.83 -1.28 -1.03
CA ALA A 54 -11.22 -1.67 -0.85
C ALA A 54 -11.37 -3.13 -0.38
N ASN A 55 -10.39 -4.00 -0.69
CA ASN A 55 -10.51 -5.45 -0.50
C ASN A 55 -9.53 -6.05 0.49
N LYS A 56 -8.37 -5.44 0.75
CA LYS A 56 -7.39 -6.00 1.68
C LYS A 56 -7.94 -6.16 3.09
N GLU A 57 -7.44 -7.14 3.82
CA GLU A 57 -7.75 -7.38 5.23
C GLU A 57 -7.32 -6.18 6.08
N LEU A 58 -8.12 -5.87 7.09
CA LEU A 58 -7.85 -4.81 8.04
C LEU A 58 -7.34 -5.42 9.34
N CYS A 59 -6.12 -5.13 9.75
CA CYS A 59 -5.65 -5.55 11.08
C CYS A 59 -5.98 -4.47 12.12
N ILE A 60 -6.55 -4.89 13.25
CA ILE A 60 -6.72 -4.09 14.46
C ILE A 60 -6.28 -4.99 15.61
N ASN A 61 -5.17 -4.64 16.28
CA ASN A 61 -4.63 -5.41 17.40
C ASN A 61 -5.24 -4.94 18.73
N ASP A 62 -5.17 -5.82 19.73
CA ASP A 62 -5.64 -5.48 21.06
C ASP A 62 -4.84 -4.32 21.67
N GLY A 63 -5.52 -3.44 22.38
CA GLY A 63 -4.92 -2.26 23.00
C GLY A 63 -4.48 -1.14 22.04
N GLU A 64 -4.64 -1.27 20.72
CA GLU A 64 -4.27 -0.20 19.78
C GLU A 64 -5.06 1.09 20.01
N LEU A 65 -4.35 2.22 19.90
CA LEU A 65 -4.89 3.58 19.81
C LEU A 65 -4.53 4.24 18.49
N ILE A 66 -3.75 3.60 17.62
CA ILE A 66 -3.53 4.01 16.23
C ILE A 66 -3.65 2.71 15.46
N VAL A 67 -4.49 2.70 14.42
CA VAL A 67 -4.81 1.48 13.66
C VAL A 67 -4.32 1.60 12.23
N GLY A 68 -3.95 0.47 11.64
CA GLY A 68 -3.43 0.42 10.28
C GLY A 68 -2.24 -0.51 10.19
N GLU A 69 -2.39 -1.58 9.44
CA GLU A 69 -1.27 -2.47 9.09
C GLU A 69 -1.09 -2.53 7.58
N ARG A 70 0.17 -2.71 7.16
CA ARG A 70 0.50 -2.85 5.74
C ARG A 70 0.00 -4.21 5.20
N GLY A 71 0.25 -5.26 5.98
CA GLY A 71 -0.21 -6.61 5.72
C GLY A 71 -1.57 -6.93 6.36
N PRO A 72 -1.97 -8.20 6.34
CA PRO A 72 -3.13 -8.68 7.08
C PRO A 72 -2.86 -8.84 8.59
N ALA A 73 -1.60 -8.79 9.01
CA ALA A 73 -1.16 -9.00 10.39
C ALA A 73 0.17 -8.26 10.67
N PRO A 74 0.57 -8.07 11.94
CA PRO A 74 1.85 -7.46 12.27
C PRO A 74 3.02 -8.19 11.60
N LYS A 75 3.95 -7.43 10.99
CA LYS A 75 5.11 -7.93 10.23
C LYS A 75 4.81 -8.92 9.08
N ALA A 76 3.55 -9.10 8.69
CA ALA A 76 3.19 -9.83 7.47
C ALA A 76 3.41 -8.92 6.25
N THR A 77 4.53 -9.10 5.57
CA THR A 77 5.05 -8.17 4.57
C THR A 77 4.49 -8.47 3.17
N PRO A 78 3.78 -7.52 2.53
CA PRO A 78 3.28 -7.74 1.18
C PRO A 78 4.39 -7.84 0.14
N THR A 79 4.12 -8.56 -0.94
CA THR A 79 4.99 -8.58 -2.13
C THR A 79 4.52 -7.61 -3.22
N TYR A 80 5.46 -7.22 -4.08
CA TYR A 80 5.27 -6.23 -5.14
C TYR A 80 5.70 -6.81 -6.49
N PRO A 81 4.96 -7.80 -7.03
CA PRO A 81 5.39 -8.53 -8.23
C PRO A 81 5.50 -7.63 -9.47
N GLU A 82 4.76 -6.52 -9.51
CA GLU A 82 4.88 -5.52 -10.56
C GLU A 82 6.24 -4.78 -10.55
N LEU A 83 6.96 -4.79 -9.41
CA LEU A 83 8.31 -4.25 -9.27
C LEU A 83 9.35 -5.36 -9.48
N CYS A 84 9.29 -6.39 -8.65
CA CYS A 84 10.16 -7.57 -8.72
C CYS A 84 9.33 -8.81 -8.41
N THR A 85 9.22 -9.70 -9.39
CA THR A 85 8.59 -11.01 -9.23
C THR A 85 9.64 -12.00 -8.73
N HIS A 86 9.54 -12.37 -7.44
CA HIS A 86 10.44 -13.32 -6.80
C HIS A 86 10.23 -14.73 -7.37
N SER A 87 11.33 -15.45 -7.57
CA SER A 87 11.35 -16.88 -7.87
C SER A 87 11.01 -17.71 -6.62
N LEU A 88 10.87 -19.02 -6.79
CA LEU A 88 10.74 -19.93 -5.64
C LEU A 88 12.04 -20.04 -4.85
N ASP A 89 13.19 -19.97 -5.51
CA ASP A 89 14.50 -19.97 -4.85
C ASP A 89 14.66 -18.72 -3.98
N ASP A 90 14.18 -17.56 -4.45
CA ASP A 90 14.15 -16.34 -3.63
C ASP A 90 13.30 -16.54 -2.36
N PHE A 91 12.16 -17.23 -2.46
CA PHE A 91 11.31 -17.54 -1.30
C PHE A 91 11.99 -18.52 -0.34
N GLU A 92 12.73 -19.52 -0.84
CA GLU A 92 13.52 -20.41 0.02
C GLU A 92 14.64 -19.65 0.74
N ILE A 93 15.33 -18.74 0.04
CA ILE A 93 16.36 -17.89 0.64
C ILE A 93 15.74 -16.97 1.70
N LEU A 94 14.61 -16.31 1.41
CA LEU A 94 13.92 -15.45 2.39
C LEU A 94 13.50 -16.22 3.64
N ASN A 95 13.03 -17.45 3.49
CA ASN A 95 12.54 -18.28 4.59
C ASN A 95 13.67 -18.82 5.49
N SER A 96 14.83 -19.10 4.90
CA SER A 96 15.93 -19.81 5.56
C SER A 96 17.14 -18.94 5.94
N ARG A 97 17.28 -17.74 5.36
CA ARG A 97 18.45 -16.88 5.62
C ARG A 97 18.59 -16.51 7.09
N GLU A 98 19.83 -16.50 7.57
CA GLU A 98 20.15 -16.18 8.96
C GLU A 98 19.78 -14.74 9.34
N LYS A 99 20.00 -13.80 8.42
CA LYS A 99 19.78 -12.37 8.67
C LYS A 99 18.51 -11.89 8.00
N VAL A 100 17.64 -11.25 8.80
CA VAL A 100 16.37 -10.67 8.35
C VAL A 100 15.47 -11.70 7.64
N PRO A 101 15.22 -12.90 8.20
CA PRO A 101 14.35 -13.87 7.56
C PRO A 101 12.91 -13.34 7.43
N PHE A 102 12.23 -13.77 6.37
CA PHE A 102 10.78 -13.64 6.24
C PHE A 102 10.22 -15.05 6.02
N LYS A 103 9.39 -15.52 6.95
CA LYS A 103 8.77 -16.84 6.81
C LYS A 103 7.81 -16.88 5.63
N VAL A 104 7.88 -17.99 4.90
CA VAL A 104 7.03 -18.25 3.74
C VAL A 104 6.40 -19.62 3.93
N ASP A 105 5.08 -19.65 4.08
CA ASP A 105 4.32 -20.90 4.15
C ASP A 105 4.19 -21.57 2.76
N GLU A 106 3.85 -22.86 2.77
CA GLU A 106 3.72 -23.66 1.55
C GLU A 106 2.55 -23.20 0.67
N GLU A 107 1.47 -22.66 1.26
CA GLU A 107 0.35 -22.09 0.51
C GLU A 107 0.82 -20.89 -0.34
N SER A 108 1.62 -20.00 0.25
CA SER A 108 2.20 -18.85 -0.42
C SER A 108 3.16 -19.27 -1.53
N LYS A 109 4.03 -20.26 -1.29
CA LYS A 109 4.91 -20.79 -2.35
C LYS A 109 4.10 -21.37 -3.52
N GLN A 110 3.07 -22.15 -3.23
CA GLN A 110 2.23 -22.73 -4.27
C GLN A 110 1.48 -21.65 -5.06
N PHE A 111 0.90 -20.66 -4.38
CA PHE A 111 0.22 -19.56 -5.04
C PHE A 111 1.17 -18.69 -5.89
N GLN A 112 2.38 -18.45 -5.39
CA GLN A 112 3.43 -17.76 -6.15
C GLN A 112 3.75 -18.48 -7.46
N LYS A 113 3.98 -19.80 -7.38
CA LYS A 113 4.27 -20.67 -8.52
C LYS A 113 3.15 -20.69 -9.55
N GLU A 114 1.91 -20.87 -9.10
CA GLU A 114 0.78 -21.12 -10.00
C GLU A 114 0.15 -19.86 -10.59
N LYS A 115 0.18 -18.75 -9.84
CA LYS A 115 -0.65 -17.57 -10.17
C LYS A 115 0.16 -16.30 -10.37
N ILE A 116 1.18 -16.06 -9.56
CA ILE A 116 1.94 -14.80 -9.58
C ILE A 116 3.03 -14.84 -10.65
N ILE A 117 3.94 -15.81 -10.58
CA ILE A 117 5.05 -15.94 -11.55
C ILE A 117 4.51 -15.99 -12.99
N PRO A 118 3.52 -16.84 -13.34
CA PRO A 118 3.06 -16.94 -14.73
C PRO A 118 2.40 -15.66 -15.27
N PHE A 119 1.96 -14.74 -14.40
CA PHE A 119 1.31 -13.51 -14.82
C PHE A 119 2.27 -12.32 -14.87
N TRP A 120 3.19 -12.21 -13.90
CA TRP A 120 4.04 -11.03 -13.76
C TRP A 120 5.44 -11.20 -14.33
N ASP A 121 5.92 -12.44 -14.51
CA ASP A 121 7.25 -12.69 -15.04
C ASP A 121 7.43 -12.07 -16.45
N GLY A 122 8.61 -11.51 -16.69
CA GLY A 122 8.92 -10.73 -17.89
C GLY A 122 8.27 -9.35 -17.98
N THR A 123 7.32 -9.00 -17.11
CA THR A 123 6.61 -7.69 -17.13
C THR A 123 6.99 -6.77 -15.97
N SER A 124 7.71 -7.29 -14.97
CA SER A 124 8.12 -6.52 -13.79
C SER A 124 9.09 -5.38 -14.16
N ILE A 125 9.14 -4.33 -13.32
CA ILE A 125 10.09 -3.22 -13.52
C ILE A 125 11.53 -3.74 -13.51
N ARG A 126 11.87 -4.72 -12.66
CA ARG A 126 13.19 -5.35 -12.66
C ARG A 126 13.57 -5.90 -14.03
N ASN A 127 12.68 -6.69 -14.66
CA ASN A 127 12.92 -7.24 -15.99
C ASN A 127 13.14 -6.12 -17.02
N LYS A 128 12.31 -5.06 -16.96
CA LYS A 128 12.47 -3.92 -17.87
C LYS A 128 13.82 -3.24 -17.70
N ILE A 129 14.23 -2.94 -16.46
CA ILE A 129 15.54 -2.33 -16.19
C ILE A 129 16.65 -3.21 -16.77
N LEU A 130 16.71 -4.48 -16.38
CA LEU A 130 17.80 -5.37 -16.79
C LEU A 130 17.83 -5.63 -18.31
N ASN A 131 16.68 -5.64 -18.98
CA ASN A 131 16.63 -5.82 -20.44
C ASN A 131 17.15 -4.60 -21.21
N GLU A 132 16.97 -3.39 -20.68
CA GLU A 132 17.39 -2.14 -21.32
C GLU A 132 18.88 -1.79 -21.06
N MET A 133 19.52 -2.42 -20.08
CA MET A 133 20.92 -2.14 -19.75
C MET A 133 21.91 -2.81 -20.71
N SER A 134 23.01 -2.10 -21.01
CA SER A 134 24.13 -2.60 -21.82
C SER A 134 24.89 -3.73 -21.13
N SER A 135 25.74 -4.46 -21.89
CA SER A 135 26.66 -5.46 -21.34
C SER A 135 27.58 -4.85 -20.28
N ASP A 136 28.21 -3.71 -20.59
CA ASP A 136 29.19 -3.08 -19.70
C ASP A 136 28.57 -2.68 -18.35
N TRP A 137 27.30 -2.26 -18.37
CA TRP A 137 26.57 -1.97 -17.14
C TRP A 137 26.35 -3.24 -16.31
N LYS A 138 25.96 -4.34 -16.95
CA LYS A 138 25.70 -5.63 -16.28
C LYS A 138 26.99 -6.20 -15.70
N ASP A 139 28.07 -6.18 -16.46
CA ASP A 139 29.39 -6.64 -16.02
C ASP A 139 29.87 -5.85 -14.79
N ALA A 140 29.70 -4.52 -14.80
CA ALA A 140 30.07 -3.67 -13.67
C ALA A 140 29.18 -3.90 -12.43
N TYR A 141 27.88 -4.11 -12.63
CA TYR A 141 26.93 -4.46 -11.56
C TYR A 141 27.26 -5.83 -10.95
N GLU A 142 27.50 -6.85 -11.77
CA GLU A 142 27.86 -8.21 -11.33
C GLU A 142 29.22 -8.25 -10.63
N ALA A 143 30.17 -7.41 -11.05
CA ALA A 143 31.46 -7.23 -10.40
C ALA A 143 31.37 -6.42 -9.08
N GLY A 144 30.20 -5.88 -8.73
CA GLY A 144 29.99 -5.12 -7.50
C GLY A 144 30.59 -3.72 -7.51
N VAL A 145 30.77 -3.10 -8.69
CA VAL A 145 31.30 -1.73 -8.83
C VAL A 145 30.27 -0.70 -8.34
N PHE A 146 28.98 -0.95 -8.57
CA PHE A 146 27.87 -0.15 -8.08
C PHE A 146 26.63 -1.03 -7.82
N THR A 147 25.59 -0.43 -7.24
CA THR A 147 24.29 -1.07 -7.00
C THR A 147 23.17 -0.31 -7.72
N GLU A 148 22.13 -1.01 -8.16
CA GLU A 148 20.90 -0.40 -8.68
C GLU A 148 19.83 -0.39 -7.58
N PHE A 149 19.32 0.77 -7.21
CA PHE A 149 18.39 0.88 -6.08
C PHE A 149 16.94 0.55 -6.47
N MET A 150 16.58 0.79 -7.74
CA MET A 150 15.22 0.68 -8.25
C MET A 150 14.90 -0.70 -8.84
N GLU A 151 15.84 -1.65 -8.82
CA GLU A 151 15.62 -2.99 -9.38
C GLU A 151 14.57 -3.81 -8.61
N GLN A 152 14.40 -3.56 -7.31
CA GLN A 152 13.50 -4.32 -6.44
C GLN A 152 12.52 -3.44 -5.67
N ARG A 153 12.60 -2.10 -5.85
CA ARG A 153 11.84 -1.11 -5.08
C ARG A 153 11.45 0.07 -5.97
N ALA A 154 10.32 0.70 -5.67
CA ALA A 154 9.99 1.99 -6.26
C ALA A 154 10.94 3.08 -5.71
N PRO A 155 11.16 4.20 -6.44
CA PRO A 155 12.10 5.24 -6.03
C PRO A 155 11.89 5.71 -4.59
N GLY A 156 10.65 6.00 -4.17
CA GLY A 156 10.36 6.40 -2.79
C GLY A 156 11.18 7.63 -2.38
N HIS A 157 11.96 7.53 -1.29
CA HIS A 157 12.89 8.56 -0.79
C HIS A 157 12.31 9.97 -0.76
N THR A 158 11.12 10.10 -0.19
CA THR A 158 10.41 11.38 -0.01
C THR A 158 9.99 11.57 1.44
N VAL A 159 9.71 12.82 1.81
CA VAL A 159 9.17 13.22 3.12
C VAL A 159 7.88 14.00 2.86
N MET A 160 6.87 13.74 3.69
CA MET A 160 5.58 14.40 3.60
C MET A 160 5.69 15.88 4.00
N ASP A 161 4.89 16.74 3.38
CA ASP A 161 4.76 18.14 3.78
C ASP A 161 3.71 18.33 4.89
N ASP A 162 3.36 19.57 5.19
CA ASP A 162 2.41 19.91 6.25
C ASP A 162 0.94 19.98 5.79
N LYS A 163 0.64 19.70 4.52
CA LYS A 163 -0.70 19.94 3.96
C LYS A 163 -1.74 19.03 4.60
N ILE A 164 -1.39 17.78 4.92
CA ILE A 164 -2.33 16.81 5.52
C ILE A 164 -2.83 17.23 6.91
N TYR A 165 -2.11 18.13 7.59
CA TYR A 165 -2.52 18.68 8.89
C TYR A 165 -3.47 19.87 8.75
N LYS A 166 -3.60 20.43 7.53
CA LYS A 166 -4.39 21.63 7.22
C LYS A 166 -5.55 21.33 6.27
N MET A 167 -5.49 20.22 5.54
CA MET A 167 -6.43 19.82 4.50
C MET A 167 -6.74 18.33 4.59
N GLY A 168 -8.00 17.98 4.34
CA GLY A 168 -8.40 16.60 4.11
C GLY A 168 -8.40 16.22 2.62
N MET A 169 -8.58 14.93 2.34
CA MET A 169 -8.70 14.41 0.97
C MET A 169 -9.86 15.04 0.20
N ASN A 170 -10.93 15.47 0.87
CA ASN A 170 -12.01 16.24 0.24
C ASN A 170 -11.53 17.60 -0.29
N ASP A 171 -10.62 18.28 0.41
CA ASP A 171 -10.07 19.56 -0.03
C ASP A 171 -9.12 19.38 -1.22
N PHE A 172 -8.30 18.31 -1.20
CA PHE A 172 -7.46 17.94 -2.34
C PHE A 172 -8.30 17.59 -3.57
N ARG A 173 -9.36 16.81 -3.38
CA ARG A 173 -10.31 16.45 -4.45
C ARG A 173 -10.89 17.69 -5.12
N LYS A 174 -11.34 18.68 -4.34
CA LYS A 174 -11.84 19.94 -4.88
C LYS A 174 -10.77 20.67 -5.72
N LYS A 175 -9.54 20.78 -5.22
CA LYS A 175 -8.44 21.40 -5.97
C LYS A 175 -8.12 20.68 -7.28
N ILE A 176 -8.18 19.35 -7.26
CA ILE A 176 -7.96 18.53 -8.45
C ILE A 176 -9.09 18.78 -9.48
N GLU A 177 -10.34 18.83 -9.03
CA GLU A 177 -11.49 19.14 -9.89
C GLU A 177 -11.39 20.56 -10.48
N ASP A 178 -11.00 21.55 -9.68
CA ASP A 178 -10.76 22.93 -10.14
C ASP A 178 -9.63 22.97 -11.20
N GLU A 179 -8.53 22.23 -10.99
CA GLU A 179 -7.42 22.16 -11.96
C GLU A 179 -7.85 21.50 -13.27
N ILE A 180 -8.62 20.40 -13.22
CA ILE A 180 -9.15 19.73 -14.42
C ILE A 180 -10.03 20.69 -15.23
N ASN A 181 -10.88 21.47 -14.56
CA ASN A 181 -11.79 22.43 -15.21
C ASN A 181 -11.06 23.58 -15.90
N ASN A 182 -9.82 23.88 -15.49
CA ASN A 182 -9.00 24.96 -16.02
C ASN A 182 -8.01 24.53 -17.12
N LEU A 183 -7.99 23.24 -17.50
CA LEU A 183 -7.10 22.75 -18.56
C LEU A 183 -7.46 23.34 -19.94
N ASP A 184 -6.46 23.89 -20.64
CA ASP A 184 -6.60 24.40 -22.01
C ASP A 184 -6.32 23.32 -23.04
N PHE A 185 -7.36 22.59 -23.46
CA PHE A 185 -7.25 21.55 -24.49
C PHE A 185 -6.97 22.07 -25.90
N PHE A 186 -7.02 23.38 -26.14
CA PHE A 186 -6.76 23.96 -27.46
C PHE A 186 -5.30 24.36 -27.65
N LYS A 187 -4.63 24.80 -26.58
CA LYS A 187 -3.25 25.32 -26.66
C LYS A 187 -2.22 24.49 -25.91
N ASP A 188 -2.62 23.71 -24.92
CA ASP A 188 -1.68 22.90 -24.14
C ASP A 188 -1.62 21.46 -24.70
N PRO A 189 -0.52 21.06 -25.36
CA PRO A 189 -0.37 19.71 -25.90
C PRO A 189 -0.35 18.63 -24.80
N GLU A 190 -0.01 18.99 -23.56
CA GLU A 190 0.01 18.08 -22.41
C GLU A 190 -1.33 18.01 -21.67
N ALA A 191 -2.34 18.78 -22.08
CA ALA A 191 -3.63 18.87 -21.37
C ALA A 191 -4.27 17.48 -21.15
N LEU A 192 -4.16 16.57 -22.13
CA LEU A 192 -4.67 15.21 -22.00
C LEU A 192 -3.90 14.40 -20.96
N ASN A 193 -2.57 14.45 -20.95
CA ASN A 193 -1.73 13.75 -19.98
C ASN A 193 -1.97 14.28 -18.56
N LYS A 194 -2.04 15.60 -18.40
CA LYS A 194 -2.36 16.28 -17.14
C LYS A 194 -3.73 15.85 -16.61
N ARG A 195 -4.76 15.81 -17.48
CA ARG A 195 -6.10 15.35 -17.11
C ARG A 195 -6.08 13.91 -16.58
N GLU A 196 -5.36 13.01 -17.24
CA GLU A 196 -5.28 11.60 -16.83
C GLU A 196 -4.54 11.44 -15.48
N GLU A 197 -3.48 12.20 -15.25
CA GLU A 197 -2.78 12.22 -13.96
C GLU A 197 -3.68 12.78 -12.84
N LEU A 198 -4.34 13.92 -13.08
CA LEU A 198 -5.27 14.52 -12.12
C LEU A 198 -6.45 13.58 -11.80
N LYS A 199 -6.98 12.89 -12.81
CA LYS A 199 -8.01 11.85 -12.62
C LYS A 199 -7.50 10.70 -11.75
N ALA A 200 -6.25 10.27 -11.94
CA ALA A 200 -5.63 9.26 -11.10
C ALA A 200 -5.50 9.74 -9.65
N MET A 201 -5.08 10.98 -9.43
CA MET A 201 -5.01 11.59 -8.10
C MET A 201 -6.38 11.64 -7.40
N ALA A 202 -7.45 12.00 -8.11
CA ALA A 202 -8.81 11.99 -7.56
C ALA A 202 -9.29 10.58 -7.14
N ILE A 203 -8.95 9.55 -7.92
CA ILE A 203 -9.25 8.16 -7.54
C ILE A 203 -8.45 7.74 -6.31
N ALA A 204 -7.20 8.19 -6.18
CA ALA A 204 -6.37 7.92 -5.01
C ALA A 204 -6.91 8.60 -3.74
N THR A 205 -7.44 9.83 -3.84
CA THR A 205 -8.11 10.49 -2.70
C THR A 205 -9.32 9.69 -2.24
N ASP A 206 -10.13 9.19 -3.19
CA ASP A 206 -11.31 8.37 -2.88
C ASP A 206 -10.92 7.02 -2.25
N ALA A 207 -9.81 6.41 -2.70
CA ALA A 207 -9.28 5.17 -2.13
C ALA A 207 -8.92 5.32 -0.65
N LEU A 208 -8.27 6.43 -0.28
CA LEU A 208 -7.86 6.71 1.10
C LEU A 208 -9.08 6.95 2.02
N ILE A 209 -10.07 7.71 1.53
CA ILE A 209 -11.32 7.93 2.25
C ILE A 209 -12.06 6.60 2.47
N ASN A 210 -12.19 5.79 1.40
CA ASN A 210 -12.84 4.49 1.49
C ASN A 210 -12.13 3.58 2.51
N PHE A 211 -10.80 3.52 2.48
CA PHE A 211 -10.01 2.69 3.38
C PHE A 211 -10.24 3.05 4.86
N SER A 212 -10.22 4.36 5.18
CA SER A 212 -10.48 4.82 6.55
C SER A 212 -11.91 4.54 7.00
N ASN A 213 -12.89 4.71 6.12
CA ASN A 213 -14.28 4.36 6.41
C ASN A 213 -14.47 2.86 6.67
N ARG A 214 -13.70 1.98 5.99
CA ARG A 214 -13.71 0.54 6.31
C ARG A 214 -13.19 0.27 7.72
N TYR A 215 -12.14 0.98 8.15
CA TYR A 215 -11.65 0.92 9.53
C TYR A 215 -12.69 1.42 10.53
N SER A 216 -13.30 2.57 10.28
CA SER A 216 -14.38 3.12 11.11
C SER A 216 -15.49 2.09 11.33
N LYS A 217 -15.99 1.48 10.26
CA LYS A 217 -17.02 0.44 10.34
C LYS A 217 -16.56 -0.78 11.15
N LYS A 218 -15.32 -1.25 10.95
CA LYS A 218 -14.78 -2.40 11.70
C LYS A 218 -14.64 -2.08 13.19
N LEU A 219 -14.21 -0.87 13.53
CA LEU A 219 -14.06 -0.40 14.91
C LEU A 219 -15.41 -0.26 15.63
N TYR A 220 -16.44 0.29 14.98
CA TYR A 220 -17.79 0.34 15.56
C TYR A 220 -18.35 -1.07 15.81
N ASN A 221 -18.11 -2.01 14.88
CA ASN A 221 -18.52 -3.40 15.08
C ASN A 221 -17.81 -4.03 16.30
N LEU A 222 -16.49 -3.82 16.44
CA LEU A 222 -15.74 -4.28 17.61
C LEU A 222 -16.27 -3.64 18.90
N ALA A 223 -16.52 -2.33 18.91
CA ALA A 223 -17.07 -1.61 20.06
C ALA A 223 -18.44 -2.15 20.50
N SER A 224 -19.28 -2.56 19.55
CA SER A 224 -20.61 -3.12 19.85
C SER A 224 -20.55 -4.46 20.60
N ALA A 225 -19.47 -5.21 20.43
CA ALA A 225 -19.24 -6.50 21.07
C ALA A 225 -18.34 -6.41 22.31
N GLU A 226 -17.83 -5.21 22.62
CA GLU A 226 -16.92 -4.97 23.73
C GLU A 226 -17.68 -4.79 25.06
N ASN A 227 -17.21 -5.48 26.09
CA ASN A 227 -17.79 -5.45 27.43
C ASN A 227 -17.06 -4.47 28.35
N ASP A 228 -15.74 -4.29 28.16
CA ASP A 228 -15.00 -3.30 28.93
C ASP A 228 -15.38 -1.89 28.48
N LYS A 229 -15.97 -1.10 29.39
CA LYS A 229 -16.49 0.23 29.06
C LYS A 229 -15.39 1.17 28.56
N THR A 230 -14.18 1.08 29.13
CA THR A 230 -13.06 1.94 28.71
C THR A 230 -12.63 1.59 27.30
N ARG A 231 -12.45 0.30 26.99
CA ARG A 231 -12.06 -0.16 25.66
C ARG A 231 -13.14 0.14 24.62
N LYS A 232 -14.40 0.00 24.99
CA LYS A 232 -15.52 0.37 24.12
C LYS A 232 -15.47 1.85 23.74
N ASP A 233 -15.29 2.74 24.71
CA ASP A 233 -15.20 4.18 24.47
C ASP A 233 -13.98 4.53 23.59
N GLU A 234 -12.85 3.83 23.76
CA GLU A 234 -11.69 3.96 22.88
C GLU A 234 -11.98 3.53 21.43
N LEU A 235 -12.64 2.39 21.24
CA LEU A 235 -12.99 1.87 19.91
C LEU A 235 -13.99 2.78 19.20
N GLU A 236 -15.01 3.29 19.91
CA GLU A 236 -15.97 4.27 19.36
C GLU A 236 -15.26 5.58 18.98
N THR A 237 -14.33 6.05 19.82
CA THR A 237 -13.53 7.24 19.52
C THR A 237 -12.66 7.04 18.29
N LEU A 238 -11.93 5.92 18.20
CA LEU A 238 -11.14 5.54 17.03
C LEU A 238 -11.99 5.45 15.76
N ALA A 239 -13.19 4.89 15.87
CA ALA A 239 -14.11 4.79 14.74
C ALA A 239 -14.51 6.16 14.21
N GLY A 240 -14.83 7.11 15.11
CA GLY A 240 -15.11 8.50 14.75
C GLY A 240 -13.91 9.23 14.16
N ILE A 241 -12.69 8.93 14.65
CA ILE A 241 -11.44 9.45 14.05
C ILE A 241 -11.31 8.96 12.61
N CYS A 242 -11.43 7.66 12.35
CA CYS A 242 -11.31 7.08 11.01
C CYS A 242 -12.43 7.55 10.05
N GLU A 243 -13.61 7.88 10.56
CA GLU A 243 -14.69 8.49 9.77
C GLU A 243 -14.32 9.92 9.34
N ARG A 244 -13.57 10.62 10.19
CA ARG A 244 -13.16 12.01 9.96
C ARG A 244 -11.92 12.14 9.08
N VAL A 245 -10.81 11.51 9.48
CA VAL A 245 -9.53 11.55 8.77
C VAL A 245 -9.34 10.26 7.95
N PRO A 246 -8.75 10.33 6.74
CA PRO A 246 -8.13 11.49 6.12
C PRO A 246 -9.11 12.35 5.29
N ALA A 247 -10.42 12.07 5.31
CA ALA A 247 -11.40 12.80 4.48
C ALA A 247 -11.40 14.31 4.76
N ASN A 248 -11.24 14.69 6.03
CA ASN A 248 -11.17 16.06 6.51
C ASN A 248 -9.85 16.30 7.27
N ALA A 249 -9.43 17.56 7.39
CA ALA A 249 -8.25 17.91 8.17
C ALA A 249 -8.39 17.50 9.66
N PRO A 250 -7.31 17.10 10.34
CA PRO A 250 -7.36 16.74 11.75
C PRO A 250 -7.67 17.95 12.64
N LYS A 251 -8.41 17.73 13.72
CA LYS A 251 -8.77 18.72 14.76
C LYS A 251 -8.10 18.47 16.10
N THR A 252 -7.61 17.26 16.31
CA THR A 252 -6.96 16.84 17.56
C THR A 252 -5.59 16.25 17.24
N LEU A 253 -4.73 16.15 18.25
CA LEU A 253 -3.45 15.46 18.10
C LEU A 253 -3.66 14.00 17.67
N TRP A 254 -4.70 13.34 18.19
CA TRP A 254 -4.99 11.96 17.85
C TRP A 254 -5.41 11.80 16.39
N GLU A 255 -6.25 12.70 15.86
CA GLU A 255 -6.60 12.69 14.44
C GLU A 255 -5.39 12.97 13.51
N ALA A 256 -4.36 13.65 14.01
CA ALA A 256 -3.16 13.98 13.25
C ALA A 256 -2.09 12.87 13.24
N LEU A 257 -2.19 11.88 14.12
CA LEU A 257 -1.29 10.71 14.22
C LEU A 257 -1.81 9.55 13.37
#